data_AF-A0A8S3UQW3-F1
#
_entry.id   AF-A0A8S3UQW3-F1
#
_cell.length_a   1.000
_cell.length_b   1.000
_cell.length_c   1.000
_cell.angle_alpha   90.00
_cell.angle_beta   90.00
_cell.angle_gamma   90.00
#
_symmetry.space_group_name_H-M   'P 1'
#
loop_
_entity.id
_entity.type
_entity.pdbx_description
1 polymer ?
#
loop_
_entity_poly.entity_id
_entity_poly.type
_entity_poly.pdbx_seq_one_letter_code
_entity_poly.pdbx_strand_id
1 'polypeptide(L)'
;MDLRNMLIHGFTFGFSLNFKGTPSNKTCKNHKSATENPDAVYLKLAKESLSGRIAGPFKEPPFSLFVCSPLGLVPKSDGKFRLIHDLSFPKDDSINLGIPMEYSAVSYDSIDNVVQLVKSYGQSCQMAKTDVENAFRIIPIQKSDYNLLGFNWNGFFYYDKCLPMGASSAPKLLRL
;
A
#
# COMPACT_ATOMS: atom_id res chain seq x y z
N MET A 1 -20.25 -10.78 -7.83
CA MET A 1 -20.38 -10.71 -6.36
C MET A 1 -20.83 -9.30 -6.03
N ASP A 2 -21.88 -9.11 -5.23
CA ASP A 2 -22.30 -7.77 -4.80
C ASP A 2 -21.24 -7.11 -3.91
N LEU A 3 -21.15 -5.78 -3.92
CA LEU A 3 -20.13 -4.98 -3.24
C LEU A 3 -20.02 -5.35 -1.75
N ARG A 4 -21.15 -5.53 -1.08
CA ARG A 4 -21.20 -5.95 0.33
C ARG A 4 -20.42 -7.25 0.57
N ASN A 5 -20.65 -8.27 -0.25
CA ASN A 5 -20.00 -9.57 -0.08
C ASN A 5 -18.51 -9.49 -0.38
N MET A 6 -18.12 -8.66 -1.35
CA MET A 6 -16.71 -8.40 -1.64
C MET A 6 -16.02 -7.70 -0.47
N LEU A 7 -16.64 -6.70 0.16
CA LEU A 7 -16.09 -6.02 1.33
C LEU A 7 -15.96 -6.98 2.53
N ILE A 8 -17.00 -7.74 2.84
CA ILE A 8 -16.96 -8.74 3.92
C ILE A 8 -15.84 -9.75 3.66
N HIS A 9 -15.76 -10.28 2.44
CA HIS A 9 -14.72 -11.22 2.06
C HIS A 9 -13.33 -10.60 2.18
N GLY A 10 -13.12 -9.41 1.63
CA GLY A 10 -11.85 -8.71 1.64
C GLY A 10 -11.36 -8.36 3.04
N PHE A 11 -12.23 -7.91 3.94
CA PHE A 11 -11.82 -7.67 5.34
C PHE A 11 -11.64 -8.96 6.16
N THR A 12 -12.25 -10.07 5.75
CA THR A 12 -12.10 -11.36 6.45
C THR A 12 -10.85 -12.13 5.99
N PHE A 13 -10.58 -12.14 4.68
CA PHE A 13 -9.55 -12.99 4.05
C PHE A 13 -8.42 -12.21 3.37
N GLY A 14 -8.57 -10.89 3.25
CA GLY A 14 -7.66 -10.00 2.55
C GLY A 14 -8.13 -9.64 1.14
N PHE A 15 -7.71 -8.48 0.67
CA PHE A 15 -7.93 -8.02 -0.69
C PHE A 15 -6.77 -8.46 -1.60
N SER A 16 -7.11 -8.83 -2.83
CA SER A 16 -6.16 -9.16 -3.90
C SER A 16 -5.51 -7.90 -4.47
N LEU A 17 -4.20 -7.94 -4.72
CA LEU A 17 -3.51 -6.94 -5.52
C LEU A 17 -3.87 -7.03 -7.00
N ASN A 18 -4.44 -8.18 -7.41
CA ASN A 18 -4.76 -8.55 -8.79
C ASN A 18 -3.56 -8.57 -9.72
N PHE A 19 -2.39 -8.97 -9.20
CA PHE A 19 -1.21 -9.23 -10.00
C PHE A 19 -1.45 -10.39 -10.98
N LYS A 20 -1.08 -10.20 -12.26
CA LYS A 20 -1.25 -11.15 -13.36
C LYS A 20 0.06 -11.51 -14.08
N GLY A 21 1.19 -11.00 -13.60
CA GLY A 21 2.51 -11.36 -14.13
C GLY A 21 3.02 -12.71 -13.61
N THR A 22 4.23 -13.06 -14.03
CA THR A 22 4.99 -14.18 -13.47
C THR A 22 6.07 -13.61 -12.56
N PRO A 23 5.91 -13.65 -11.22
CA PRO A 23 6.92 -13.08 -10.33
C PRO A 23 8.17 -13.96 -10.33
N SER A 24 9.33 -13.35 -10.10
CA SER A 24 10.58 -14.05 -9.90
C SER A 24 11.23 -13.61 -8.59
N ASN A 25 12.02 -14.49 -7.97
CA ASN A 25 12.73 -14.19 -6.73
C ASN A 25 13.63 -12.97 -6.93
N LYS A 26 13.48 -11.99 -6.05
CA LYS A 26 14.16 -10.70 -6.22
C LYS A 26 14.59 -10.10 -4.90
N THR A 27 15.79 -9.55 -4.90
CA THR A 27 16.29 -8.66 -3.87
C THR A 27 16.68 -7.33 -4.49
N CYS A 28 16.52 -6.24 -3.75
CA CYS A 28 16.86 -4.89 -4.21
C CYS A 28 17.61 -4.12 -3.13
N LYS A 29 18.30 -3.04 -3.54
CA LYS A 29 18.84 -2.04 -2.62
C LYS A 29 17.77 -1.00 -2.34
N ASN A 30 17.65 -0.57 -1.08
CA ASN A 30 16.74 0.49 -0.70
C ASN A 30 17.16 1.85 -1.28
N HIS A 31 16.20 2.76 -1.43
CA HIS A 31 16.44 4.10 -1.94
C HIS A 31 17.32 4.90 -0.97
N LYS A 32 18.09 5.86 -1.51
CA LYS A 32 18.98 6.71 -0.72
C LYS A 32 18.28 7.38 0.46
N SER A 33 17.05 7.85 0.24
CA SER A 33 16.27 8.52 1.30
C SER A 33 15.99 7.62 2.51
N ALA A 34 15.85 6.30 2.30
CA ALA A 34 15.72 5.35 3.39
C ALA A 34 17.09 5.07 4.04
N THR A 35 18.14 4.81 3.26
CA THR A 35 19.47 4.48 3.80
C THR A 35 20.14 5.64 4.54
N GLU A 36 19.86 6.89 4.16
CA GLU A 36 20.36 8.11 4.82
C GLU A 36 19.60 8.44 6.11
N ASN A 37 18.44 7.81 6.36
CA ASN A 37 17.61 8.04 7.54
C ASN A 37 17.22 6.71 8.21
N PRO A 38 18.20 5.90 8.66
CA PRO A 38 17.94 4.54 9.11
C PRO A 38 17.06 4.46 10.36
N ASP A 39 17.18 5.44 11.27
CA ASP A 39 16.37 5.50 12.49
C ASP A 39 14.88 5.68 12.18
N ALA A 40 14.56 6.53 11.20
CA ALA A 40 13.18 6.74 10.77
C ALA A 40 12.56 5.47 10.19
N VAL A 41 13.34 4.69 9.42
CA VAL A 41 12.90 3.40 8.90
C VAL A 41 12.72 2.41 10.04
N TYR A 42 13.71 2.27 10.93
CA TYR A 42 13.64 1.35 12.06
C TYR A 42 12.41 1.61 12.94
N LEU A 43 12.18 2.86 13.34
CA LEU A 43 11.02 3.24 14.15
C LEU A 43 9.70 2.90 13.45
N LYS A 44 9.63 3.10 12.13
CA LYS A 44 8.43 2.76 11.36
C LYS A 44 8.22 1.26 11.29
N LEU A 45 9.25 0.48 10.95
CA LEU A 45 9.17 -0.98 10.89
C LEU A 45 8.79 -1.58 12.25
N ALA A 46 9.39 -1.11 13.35
CA ALA A 46 9.05 -1.54 14.69
C ALA A 46 7.57 -1.28 15.00
N LYS A 47 7.05 -0.08 14.70
CA LYS A 47 5.64 0.26 14.88
C LYS A 47 4.71 -0.64 14.05
N GLU A 48 5.03 -0.85 12.78
CA GLU A 48 4.20 -1.68 11.89
C GLU A 48 4.24 -3.17 12.29
N SER A 49 5.37 -3.66 12.79
CA SER A 49 5.54 -5.04 13.27
C SER A 49 4.74 -5.28 14.56
N LEU A 50 4.88 -4.38 15.54
CA LEU A 50 4.09 -4.42 16.78
C LEU A 50 2.58 -4.35 16.52
N SER A 51 2.17 -3.61 15.49
CA SER A 51 0.76 -3.54 15.09
C SER A 51 0.28 -4.76 14.29
N GLY A 52 1.16 -5.72 14.02
CA GLY A 52 0.84 -6.89 13.21
C GLY A 52 0.53 -6.57 11.75
N ARG A 53 1.00 -5.44 11.20
CA ARG A 53 0.75 -5.04 9.81
C ARG A 53 1.87 -5.40 8.83
N ILE A 54 3.06 -5.68 9.36
CA ILE A 54 4.13 -6.37 8.64
C ILE A 54 4.48 -7.65 9.37
N ALA A 55 5.16 -8.56 8.68
CA ALA A 55 5.76 -9.75 9.25
C ALA A 55 7.28 -9.72 9.06
N GLY A 56 8.02 -10.25 10.03
CA GLY A 56 9.47 -10.19 10.12
C GLY A 56 9.94 -9.53 11.42
N PRO A 57 11.25 -9.39 11.65
CA PRO A 57 12.34 -9.77 10.75
C PRO A 57 12.47 -11.29 10.57
N PHE A 58 12.72 -11.72 9.32
CA PHE A 58 13.15 -13.08 9.00
C PHE A 58 14.62 -13.07 8.58
N LYS A 59 15.37 -14.11 8.95
CA LYS A 59 16.78 -14.26 8.55
C LYS A 59 16.92 -14.63 7.07
N GLU A 60 15.92 -15.33 6.53
CA GLU A 60 15.84 -15.77 5.14
C GLU A 60 14.46 -15.44 4.58
N PRO A 61 14.26 -15.39 3.25
CA PRO A 61 12.94 -15.21 2.65
C PRO A 61 11.93 -16.25 3.19
N PRO A 62 10.78 -15.81 3.72
CA PRO A 62 9.82 -16.72 4.37
C PRO A 62 8.96 -17.55 3.39
N PHE A 63 9.14 -17.33 2.08
CA PHE A 63 8.40 -18.00 1.01
C PHE A 63 9.37 -18.46 -0.08
N SER A 64 9.04 -19.54 -0.79
CA SER A 64 9.87 -20.07 -1.89
C SER A 64 10.00 -19.10 -3.07
N LEU A 65 8.92 -18.35 -3.34
CA LEU A 65 8.91 -17.19 -4.20
C LEU A 65 8.78 -15.95 -3.33
N PHE A 66 9.68 -14.98 -3.47
CA PHE A 66 9.71 -13.76 -2.68
C PHE A 66 10.28 -12.60 -3.48
N VAL A 67 9.45 -11.58 -3.71
CA VAL A 67 9.82 -10.40 -4.49
C VAL A 67 10.07 -9.26 -3.51
N CYS A 68 11.32 -8.80 -3.43
CA CYS A 68 11.63 -7.58 -2.70
C CYS A 68 11.52 -6.34 -3.58
N SER A 69 10.81 -5.34 -3.08
CA SER A 69 10.80 -3.97 -3.60
C SER A 69 11.45 -3.00 -2.60
N PRO A 70 12.10 -1.92 -3.09
CA PRO A 70 12.90 -1.07 -2.23
C PRO A 70 12.04 -0.17 -1.35
N LEU A 71 12.51 0.06 -0.13
CA LEU A 71 11.97 1.08 0.75
C LEU A 71 12.51 2.46 0.38
N GLY A 72 11.66 3.47 0.51
CA GLY A 72 12.01 4.88 0.41
C GLY A 72 11.32 5.70 1.49
N LEU A 73 11.83 6.90 1.75
CA LEU A 73 11.21 7.87 2.64
C LEU A 73 10.82 9.15 1.88
N VAL A 74 9.66 9.69 2.22
CA VAL A 74 9.20 11.02 1.79
C VAL A 74 8.93 11.91 3.01
N PRO A 75 9.54 13.10 3.09
CA PRO A 75 9.29 14.04 4.19
C PRO A 75 7.82 14.46 4.28
N LYS A 76 7.32 14.65 5.49
CA LYS A 76 6.06 15.31 5.80
C LYS A 76 6.32 16.74 6.28
N SER A 77 5.29 17.58 6.23
CA SER A 77 5.33 18.95 6.77
C SER A 77 5.53 19.01 8.30
N ASP A 78 5.21 17.94 9.02
CA ASP A 78 5.40 17.83 10.48
C ASP A 78 6.81 17.34 10.88
N GLY A 79 7.75 17.28 9.94
CA GLY A 79 9.12 16.81 10.17
C GLY A 79 9.27 15.29 10.27
N LYS A 80 8.18 14.52 10.17
CA LYS A 80 8.23 13.04 10.12
C LYS A 80 8.40 12.55 8.68
N PHE A 81 8.55 11.24 8.52
CA PHE A 81 8.63 10.60 7.20
C PHE A 81 7.43 9.70 6.90
N ARG A 82 7.09 9.59 5.61
CA ARG A 82 6.26 8.53 5.05
C ARG A 82 7.18 7.45 4.49
N LEU A 83 7.03 6.22 4.99
CA LEU A 83 7.68 5.05 4.41
C LEU A 83 6.90 4.63 3.17
N ILE A 84 7.61 4.59 2.04
CA ILE A 84 7.12 4.11 0.75
C ILE A 84 7.72 2.74 0.49
N HIS A 85 6.88 1.82 0.05
CA HIS A 85 7.29 0.53 -0.48
C HIS A 85 7.17 0.62 -2.00
N ASP A 86 8.29 0.78 -2.70
CA ASP A 86 8.29 1.13 -4.11
C ASP A 86 8.06 -0.09 -5.00
N LEU A 87 6.78 -0.43 -5.16
CA LEU A 87 6.30 -1.52 -6.01
C LEU A 87 6.38 -1.20 -7.51
N SER A 88 6.91 -0.03 -7.91
CA SER A 88 7.17 0.35 -9.30
C SER A 88 8.62 0.13 -9.72
N PHE A 89 9.47 -0.38 -8.81
CA PHE A 89 10.88 -0.62 -9.08
C PHE A 89 11.21 -2.10 -9.31
N PRO A 90 12.12 -2.41 -10.25
CA PRO A 90 12.56 -1.57 -11.37
C PRO A 90 11.43 -1.42 -12.40
N LYS A 91 11.46 -0.34 -13.19
CA LYS A 91 10.31 0.06 -14.04
C LYS A 91 9.83 -1.03 -15.00
N ASP A 92 10.73 -1.87 -15.47
CA ASP A 92 10.55 -2.92 -16.47
C ASP A 92 10.22 -4.30 -15.90
N ASP A 93 10.32 -4.48 -14.58
CA ASP A 93 10.07 -5.76 -13.89
C ASP A 93 9.62 -5.50 -12.45
N SER A 94 8.56 -4.69 -12.32
CA SER A 94 7.98 -4.31 -11.03
C SER A 94 6.66 -5.00 -10.76
N ILE A 95 6.27 -5.06 -9.48
CA ILE A 95 4.96 -5.60 -9.09
C ILE A 95 3.82 -4.81 -9.73
N ASN A 96 3.91 -3.47 -9.75
CA ASN A 96 2.89 -2.62 -10.34
C ASN A 96 2.74 -2.83 -11.85
N LEU A 97 3.81 -3.18 -12.57
CA LEU A 97 3.74 -3.50 -14.00
C LEU A 97 2.86 -4.73 -14.26
N GLY A 98 2.87 -5.71 -13.35
CA GLY A 98 2.04 -6.90 -13.45
C GLY A 98 0.60 -6.73 -12.95
N ILE A 99 0.19 -5.54 -12.47
CA ILE A 99 -1.19 -5.26 -12.06
C ILE A 99 -1.92 -4.60 -13.23
N PRO A 100 -2.95 -5.24 -13.84
CA PRO A 100 -3.68 -4.66 -14.95
C PRO A 100 -4.35 -3.32 -14.61
N MET A 101 -4.51 -2.48 -15.64
CA MET A 101 -5.05 -1.14 -15.47
C MET A 101 -6.48 -1.16 -14.94
N GLU A 102 -7.31 -2.18 -15.23
CA GLU A 102 -8.68 -2.24 -14.69
C GLU A 102 -8.74 -2.29 -13.14
N TYR A 103 -7.67 -2.76 -12.49
CA TYR A 103 -7.55 -2.83 -11.03
C TYR A 103 -6.86 -1.61 -10.42
N SER A 104 -6.28 -0.73 -11.25
CA SER A 104 -5.59 0.49 -10.83
C SER A 104 -6.39 1.76 -11.18
N ALA A 105 -7.21 1.70 -12.22
CA ALA A 105 -7.96 2.83 -12.74
C ALA A 105 -9.14 3.22 -11.84
N VAL A 106 -9.18 4.49 -11.48
CA VAL A 106 -10.25 5.14 -10.74
C VAL A 106 -10.71 6.39 -11.48
N SER A 107 -12.03 6.58 -11.55
CA SER A 107 -12.63 7.81 -12.05
C SER A 107 -13.17 8.62 -10.87
N TYR A 108 -12.67 9.84 -10.68
CA TYR A 108 -13.18 10.76 -9.67
C TYR A 108 -14.21 11.70 -10.32
N ASP A 109 -15.18 12.15 -9.52
CA ASP A 109 -16.05 13.24 -9.93
C ASP A 109 -15.27 14.53 -10.16
N SER A 110 -15.78 15.39 -11.03
CA SER A 110 -15.19 16.71 -11.26
C SER A 110 -15.44 17.63 -10.06
N ILE A 111 -14.56 18.62 -9.88
CA ILE A 111 -14.77 19.68 -8.89
C ILE A 111 -16.09 20.40 -9.15
N ASP A 112 -16.45 20.61 -10.43
CA ASP A 112 -17.71 21.26 -10.80
C ASP A 112 -18.93 20.48 -10.31
N ASN A 113 -18.94 19.15 -10.46
CA ASN A 113 -20.02 18.30 -9.95
C ASN A 113 -20.13 18.43 -8.42
N VAL A 114 -19.00 18.39 -7.72
CA VAL A 114 -18.97 18.54 -6.25
C VAL A 114 -19.49 19.92 -5.83
N VAL A 115 -19.07 20.99 -6.52
CA VAL A 115 -19.53 22.36 -6.25
C VAL A 115 -21.02 22.51 -6.51
N GLN A 116 -21.54 21.94 -7.60
CA GLN A 116 -22.97 21.95 -7.90
C GLN A 116 -23.77 21.20 -6.83
N LEU A 117 -23.29 20.04 -6.39
CA LEU A 117 -23.91 19.27 -5.32
C LEU A 117 -23.97 20.09 -4.02
N VAL A 118 -22.88 20.71 -3.61
CA VAL A 118 -22.85 21.58 -2.41
C VAL A 118 -23.83 22.75 -2.55
N LYS A 119 -23.88 23.39 -3.73
CA LYS A 119 -24.83 24.48 -4.00
C LYS A 119 -26.29 24.03 -3.92
N SER A 120 -26.62 22.79 -4.32
CA SER A 120 -28.00 22.30 -4.30
C SER A 120 -28.60 22.15 -2.90
N TYR A 121 -27.77 22.01 -1.85
CA TYR A 121 -28.25 21.94 -0.47
C TYR A 121 -28.64 23.31 0.10
N GLY A 122 -28.36 24.40 -0.62
CA GLY A 122 -28.80 25.75 -0.27
C GLY A 122 -27.97 26.43 0.82
N GLN A 123 -28.38 27.66 1.14
CA GLN A 123 -27.72 28.48 2.15
C GLN A 123 -27.99 27.92 3.56
N SER A 124 -26.98 28.01 4.43
CA SER A 124 -27.03 27.50 5.82
C SER A 124 -27.01 25.97 5.96
N CYS A 125 -26.68 25.22 4.90
CA CYS A 125 -26.42 23.79 5.02
C CYS A 125 -25.18 23.50 5.89
N GLN A 126 -25.18 22.36 6.58
CA GLN A 126 -24.05 21.89 7.37
C GLN A 126 -23.27 20.84 6.59
N MET A 127 -21.94 20.90 6.66
CA MET A 127 -21.04 19.94 6.04
C MET A 127 -20.17 19.29 7.11
N ALA A 128 -20.10 17.97 7.10
CA ALA A 128 -19.13 17.21 7.87
C ALA A 128 -18.13 16.56 6.90
N LYS A 129 -16.86 16.56 7.28
CA LYS A 129 -15.81 15.79 6.59
C LYS A 129 -15.05 14.96 7.60
N THR A 130 -14.68 13.76 7.20
CA THR A 130 -13.87 12.85 8.01
C THR A 130 -12.68 12.40 7.17
N ASP A 131 -11.48 12.48 7.75
CA ASP A 131 -10.28 11.92 7.17
C ASP A 131 -9.92 10.64 7.92
N VAL A 132 -9.58 9.58 7.18
CA VAL A 132 -9.23 8.28 7.76
C VAL A 132 -7.72 8.17 7.86
N GLU A 133 -7.20 8.26 9.09
CA GLU A 133 -5.76 8.14 9.32
C GLU A 133 -5.25 6.76 8.90
N ASN A 134 -4.16 6.73 8.13
CA ASN A 134 -3.52 5.49 7.70
C ASN A 134 -4.44 4.52 6.94
N ALA A 135 -5.37 5.01 6.10
CA ALA A 135 -6.35 4.19 5.38
C ALA A 135 -5.76 2.95 4.68
N PHE A 136 -4.59 3.06 4.04
CA PHE A 136 -3.88 1.92 3.42
C PHE A 136 -3.62 0.76 4.41
N ARG A 137 -3.32 1.09 5.66
CA ARG A 137 -3.02 0.13 6.72
C ARG A 137 -4.25 -0.56 7.31
N ILE A 138 -5.46 -0.10 6.95
CA ILE A 138 -6.73 -0.72 7.32
C ILE A 138 -7.08 -1.87 6.36
N ILE A 139 -6.64 -1.79 5.10
CA ILE A 139 -6.97 -2.76 4.07
C ILE A 139 -6.03 -3.98 4.20
N PRO A 140 -6.50 -5.16 4.66
CA PRO A 140 -5.67 -6.35 4.70
C PRO A 140 -5.42 -6.88 3.28
N ILE A 141 -4.25 -7.48 3.07
CA ILE A 141 -3.92 -8.15 1.80
C ILE A 141 -4.13 -9.65 1.97
N GLN A 142 -4.57 -10.30 0.89
CA GLN A 142 -4.73 -11.75 0.87
C GLN A 142 -3.39 -12.46 1.03
N LYS A 143 -3.39 -13.59 1.75
CA LYS A 143 -2.15 -14.32 2.06
C LYS A 143 -1.38 -14.77 0.82
N SER A 144 -2.06 -15.05 -0.28
CA SER A 144 -1.45 -15.47 -1.55
C SER A 144 -0.59 -14.38 -2.20
N ASP A 145 -0.74 -13.12 -1.80
CA ASP A 145 -0.02 -11.99 -2.38
C ASP A 145 1.10 -11.47 -1.46
N TYR A 146 1.26 -12.03 -0.26
CA TYR A 146 2.30 -11.59 0.69
C TYR A 146 3.71 -11.73 0.14
N ASN A 147 3.95 -12.74 -0.68
CA ASN A 147 5.22 -12.94 -1.36
C ASN A 147 5.57 -11.85 -2.38
N LEU A 148 4.56 -11.10 -2.88
CA LEU A 148 4.74 -9.97 -3.79
C LEU A 148 5.07 -8.67 -3.04
N LEU A 149 4.87 -8.66 -1.73
CA LEU A 149 5.02 -7.49 -0.87
C LEU A 149 6.23 -7.64 0.05
N GLY A 150 7.29 -8.28 -0.44
CA GLY A 150 8.55 -8.42 0.29
C GLY A 150 9.37 -7.13 0.24
N PHE A 151 10.16 -6.92 1.28
CA PHE A 151 11.25 -5.94 1.30
C PHE A 151 12.35 -6.40 2.23
N ASN A 152 13.54 -5.81 2.11
CA ASN A 152 14.66 -6.09 2.99
C ASN A 152 15.11 -4.84 3.76
N TRP A 153 15.58 -5.03 4.97
CA TRP A 153 16.20 -3.98 5.77
C TRP A 153 17.30 -4.58 6.65
N ASN A 154 18.52 -4.05 6.55
CA ASN A 154 19.69 -4.50 7.32
C ASN A 154 19.92 -6.02 7.31
N GLY A 155 19.77 -6.66 6.16
CA GLY A 155 19.99 -8.10 5.98
C GLY A 155 18.83 -8.99 6.46
N PHE A 156 17.75 -8.41 6.97
CA PHE A 156 16.53 -9.14 7.32
C PHE A 156 15.44 -8.92 6.28
N PHE A 157 14.58 -9.93 6.13
CA PHE A 157 13.44 -9.93 5.22
C PHE A 157 12.14 -9.65 5.97
N TYR A 158 11.24 -8.95 5.30
CA TYR A 158 9.93 -8.57 5.81
C TYR A 158 8.92 -8.59 4.69
N TYR A 159 7.64 -8.72 5.02
CA TYR A 159 6.57 -8.46 4.06
C TYR A 159 5.40 -7.69 4.68
N ASP A 160 4.70 -6.91 3.86
CA ASP A 160 3.47 -6.24 4.25
C ASP A 160 2.29 -7.23 4.28
N LYS A 161 1.46 -7.13 5.32
CA LYS A 161 0.18 -7.87 5.45
C LYS A 161 -1.04 -7.01 5.14
N CYS A 162 -0.82 -5.70 5.00
CA CYS A 162 -1.83 -4.70 4.64
C CYS A 162 -1.38 -3.99 3.35
N LEU A 163 -2.31 -3.31 2.69
CA LEU A 163 -2.04 -2.59 1.46
C LEU A 163 -0.92 -1.55 1.69
N PRO A 164 0.22 -1.65 1.00
CA PRO A 164 1.31 -0.71 1.20
C PRO A 164 1.10 0.57 0.40
N MET A 165 1.72 1.66 0.88
CA MET A 165 1.87 2.86 0.09
C MET A 165 2.86 2.59 -1.04
N GLY A 166 2.36 2.54 -2.27
CA GLY A 166 3.14 2.23 -3.47
C GLY A 166 2.47 1.24 -4.42
N ALA A 167 1.43 0.51 -3.98
CA ALA A 167 0.65 -0.39 -4.85
C ALA A 167 -0.23 0.39 -5.83
N SER A 168 -0.19 0.03 -7.12
CA SER A 168 -1.02 0.66 -8.16
C SER A 168 -2.51 0.36 -8.00
N SER A 169 -2.87 -0.77 -7.40
CA SER A 169 -4.26 -1.14 -7.08
C SER A 169 -4.85 -0.38 -5.90
N ALA A 170 -4.03 0.36 -5.13
CA ALA A 170 -4.45 0.97 -3.89
C ALA A 170 -5.59 2.00 -4.04
N PRO A 171 -5.58 2.92 -5.03
CA PRO A 171 -6.68 3.87 -5.22
C PRO A 171 -8.03 3.19 -5.46
N LYS A 172 -8.03 2.08 -6.20
CA LYS A 172 -9.26 1.31 -6.47
C LYS A 172 -9.78 0.66 -5.21
N LEU A 173 -8.91 0.02 -4.43
CA LEU A 173 -9.27 -0.66 -3.19
C LEU A 173 -9.77 0.31 -2.11
N LEU A 174 -9.21 1.52 -2.03
CA LEU A 174 -9.64 2.55 -1.08
C LEU A 174 -10.98 3.21 -1.43
N ARG A 175 -11.47 3.00 -2.66
CA ARG A 175 -12.76 3.54 -3.12
C ARG A 175 -13.93 2.58 -2.90
N LEU A 176 -13.66 1.29 -2.67
CA LEU A 176 -14.68 0.25 -2.49
C LEU A 176 -15.56 0.55 -1.27
#